data_AF-A0A914JCF1-F1
#
_entry.id   AF-A0A914JCF1-F1
#
_cell.length_a   1.000
_cell.length_b   1.000
_cell.length_c   1.000
_cell.angle_alpha   90.00
_cell.angle_beta   90.00
_cell.angle_gamma   90.00
#
_symmetry.space_group_name_H-M   'P 1'
#
loop_
_entity.id
_entity.type
_entity.pdbx_description
1 polymer ?
#
loop_
_entity_poly.entity_id
_entity_poly.type
_entity_poly.pdbx_seq_one_letter_code
_entity_poly.pdbx_strand_id
1 'polypeptide(L)'
;MLESFIQTQKASIMRQMRKTFAHQLTFKKRSDELLLYILKQLIRDQLAYEQSRAAHGNELNTIDKVVISEADFKMKARQLHIENQIVPFYRSKFFTANHFTYDSTKKAIIQVLY
;
A
#
# COMPACT_ATOMS: atom_id res chain seq x y z
N MET A 1 -1.64 -6.05 -14.99
CA MET A 1 -1.92 -6.67 -16.29
C MET A 1 -1.10 -6.00 -17.40
N LEU A 2 -1.19 -4.69 -17.62
CA LEU A 2 -0.43 -3.99 -18.70
C LEU A 2 1.10 -4.14 -18.61
N GLU A 3 1.73 -3.91 -17.45
CA GLU A 3 3.19 -4.10 -17.27
C GLU A 3 3.63 -5.54 -17.60
N SER A 4 2.89 -6.54 -17.13
CA SER A 4 3.17 -7.96 -17.40
C SER A 4 3.03 -8.30 -18.87
N PHE A 5 2.00 -7.76 -19.55
CA PHE A 5 1.80 -7.94 -20.99
C PHE A 5 2.91 -7.27 -21.81
N ILE A 6 3.39 -6.09 -21.40
CA ILE A 6 4.52 -5.43 -22.04
C ILE A 6 5.80 -6.26 -21.85
N GLN A 7 6.03 -6.84 -20.66
CA GLN A 7 7.23 -7.64 -20.37
C GLN A 7 7.34 -8.94 -21.17
N THR A 8 6.24 -9.49 -21.67
CA THR A 8 6.26 -10.73 -22.48
C THR A 8 6.57 -10.48 -23.96
N GLN A 9 6.73 -9.22 -24.39
CA GLN A 9 6.96 -8.88 -25.80
C GLN A 9 8.46 -8.83 -26.16
N LYS A 10 8.77 -8.90 -27.47
CA LYS A 10 10.14 -8.70 -27.99
C LYS A 10 10.68 -7.33 -27.57
N ALA A 11 11.99 -7.23 -27.30
CA ALA A 11 12.61 -6.04 -26.73
C ALA A 11 12.33 -4.72 -27.47
N SER A 12 12.30 -4.74 -28.81
CA SER A 12 11.92 -3.57 -29.62
C SER A 12 10.47 -3.15 -29.40
N ILE A 13 9.55 -4.12 -29.36
CA ILE A 13 8.13 -3.91 -29.08
C ILE A 13 7.94 -3.40 -27.65
N MET A 14 8.66 -3.95 -26.67
CA MET A 14 8.61 -3.46 -25.29
C MET A 14 8.94 -1.97 -25.20
N ARG A 15 10.02 -1.52 -25.85
CA ARG A 15 10.42 -0.10 -25.87
C ARG A 15 9.34 0.78 -26.48
N GLN A 16 8.76 0.35 -27.60
CA GLN A 16 7.67 1.07 -28.26
C GLN A 16 6.42 1.14 -27.37
N MET A 17 5.99 0.01 -26.81
CA MET A 17 4.81 -0.05 -25.93
C MET A 17 5.01 0.79 -24.67
N ARG A 18 6.20 0.77 -24.04
CA ARG A 18 6.49 1.65 -22.89
C ARG A 18 6.39 3.12 -23.26
N LYS A 19 6.83 3.52 -24.45
CA LYS A 19 6.69 4.90 -24.94
C LYS A 19 5.22 5.25 -25.15
N THR A 20 4.44 4.39 -25.80
CA THR A 20 3.01 4.59 -26.06
C THR A 20 2.18 4.65 -24.77
N PHE A 21 2.45 3.76 -23.81
CA PHE A 21 1.70 3.65 -22.57
C PHE A 21 2.34 4.39 -21.38
N ALA A 22 3.37 5.21 -21.62
CA ALA A 22 4.14 5.89 -20.57
C ALA A 22 3.26 6.66 -19.57
N HIS A 23 2.24 7.36 -20.07
CA HIS A 23 1.31 8.11 -19.24
C HIS A 23 0.53 7.20 -18.27
N GLN A 24 0.00 6.07 -18.76
CA GLN A 24 -0.76 5.13 -17.95
C GLN A 24 0.12 4.42 -16.91
N LEU A 25 1.35 4.07 -17.29
CA LEU A 25 2.34 3.48 -16.39
C LEU A 25 2.75 4.45 -15.29
N THR A 26 2.94 5.72 -15.64
CA THR A 26 3.28 6.79 -14.69
C THR A 26 2.14 7.05 -13.73
N PHE A 27 0.91 7.14 -14.23
CA PHE A 27 -0.28 7.30 -13.39
C PHE A 27 -0.39 6.19 -12.36
N LYS A 28 -0.25 4.92 -12.80
CA LYS A 28 -0.26 3.78 -11.89
C LYS A 28 0.81 3.89 -10.80
N LYS A 29 2.06 4.20 -11.18
CA LYS A 29 3.16 4.35 -10.21
C LYS A 29 2.86 5.44 -9.18
N ARG A 30 2.32 6.59 -9.62
CA ARG A 30 1.93 7.69 -8.73
C ARG A 30 0.80 7.28 -7.79
N SER A 31 -0.19 6.52 -8.27
CA SER A 31 -1.26 6.00 -7.40
C SER A 31 -0.70 5.04 -6.34
N ASP A 32 0.21 4.13 -6.71
CA ASP A 32 0.85 3.20 -5.76
C ASP A 32 1.66 3.96 -4.68
N GLU A 33 2.37 5.03 -5.06
CA GLU A 33 3.09 5.91 -4.13
C GLU A 33 2.15 6.64 -3.15
N LEU A 34 1.01 7.15 -3.64
CA LEU A 34 0.01 7.81 -2.81
C LEU A 34 -0.66 6.83 -1.82
N LEU A 35 -1.00 5.63 -2.28
CA LEU A 35 -1.56 4.58 -1.42
C LEU A 35 -0.58 4.18 -0.31
N LEU A 36 0.71 4.05 -0.65
CA LEU A 36 1.75 3.78 0.34
C LEU A 36 1.89 4.93 1.35
N TYR A 37 1.85 6.17 0.88
CA TYR A 37 1.90 7.34 1.76
C TYR A 37 0.74 7.35 2.76
N ILE A 38 -0.48 7.08 2.30
CA ILE A 38 -1.67 6.97 3.16
C ILE A 38 -1.48 5.88 4.22
N LEU A 39 -1.00 4.69 3.84
CA LEU A 39 -0.76 3.61 4.80
C LEU A 39 0.27 4.01 5.86
N LYS A 40 1.40 4.58 5.44
CA LYS A 40 2.43 5.05 6.38
C LYS A 40 1.90 6.14 7.31
N GLN A 41 0.96 6.96 6.86
CA GLN A 41 0.29 7.91 7.74
C GLN A 41 -0.60 7.18 8.76
N LEU A 42 -1.47 6.27 8.33
CA LEU A 42 -2.32 5.48 9.22
C LEU A 42 -1.53 4.68 10.26
N ILE A 43 -0.38 4.11 9.89
CA ILE A 43 0.51 3.40 10.81
C ILE A 43 1.05 4.36 11.87
N ARG A 44 1.54 5.53 11.45
CA ARG A 44 2.10 6.52 12.38
C ARG A 44 1.05 6.97 13.39
N ASP A 45 -0.18 7.20 12.92
CA ASP A 45 -1.30 7.57 13.78
C ASP A 45 -1.61 6.44 14.78
N GLN A 46 -1.65 5.19 14.33
CA GLN A 46 -1.87 4.02 15.20
C GLN A 46 -0.73 3.82 16.21
N LEU A 47 0.52 3.98 15.79
CA LEU A 47 1.69 3.87 16.66
C LEU A 47 1.69 4.97 17.73
N ALA A 48 1.38 6.21 17.35
CA ALA A 48 1.28 7.32 18.30
C ALA A 48 0.18 7.05 19.34
N TYR A 49 -0.95 6.49 18.91
CA TYR A 49 -2.02 6.06 19.81
C TYR A 49 -1.58 4.96 20.77
N GLU A 50 -0.99 3.87 20.27
CA GLU A 50 -0.50 2.77 21.11
C GLU A 50 0.59 3.23 22.09
N GLN A 51 1.54 4.07 21.64
CA GLN A 51 2.57 4.67 22.48
C GLN A 51 1.98 5.57 23.58
N SER A 52 0.98 6.41 23.24
CA SER A 52 0.29 7.22 24.24
C SER A 52 -0.43 6.34 25.27
N ARG A 53 -1.02 5.22 24.85
CA ARG A 53 -1.69 4.29 25.76
C ARG A 53 -0.69 3.58 26.68
N ALA A 54 0.43 3.13 26.14
CA ALA A 54 1.53 2.53 26.89
C ALA A 54 2.25 3.51 27.83
N ALA A 55 2.23 4.82 27.55
CA ALA A 55 2.75 5.82 28.49
C ALA A 55 1.86 6.00 29.74
N HIS A 56 0.57 5.68 29.63
CA HIS A 56 -0.41 5.82 30.72
C HIS A 56 -0.72 4.48 31.43
N GLY A 57 -0.35 3.34 30.83
CA GLY A 57 -0.47 2.00 31.42
C GLY A 57 0.89 1.34 31.56
N ASN A 58 1.18 0.69 32.68
CA ASN A 58 2.48 0.10 33.03
C ASN A 58 2.98 -1.06 32.13
N GLU A 59 2.43 -1.23 30.93
CA GLU A 59 2.81 -2.28 29.98
C GLU A 59 3.78 -1.74 28.91
N LEU A 60 5.06 -2.08 29.06
CA LEU A 60 6.05 -2.05 27.97
C LEU A 60 5.70 -3.15 26.95
N ASN A 61 4.64 -2.94 26.18
CA ASN A 61 4.34 -3.80 25.03
C ASN A 61 5.20 -3.32 23.85
N THR A 62 6.21 -4.10 23.49
CA THR A 62 6.93 -3.96 22.22
C THR A 62 5.91 -4.09 21.09
N ILE A 63 5.72 -3.04 20.29
CA ILE A 63 4.74 -3.04 19.20
C ILE A 63 5.33 -3.82 18.02
N ASP A 64 5.19 -5.14 18.03
CA ASP A 64 5.73 -6.00 16.96
C ASP A 64 4.87 -5.95 15.69
N LYS A 65 3.59 -5.60 15.82
CA LYS A 65 2.62 -5.61 14.71
C LYS A 65 1.61 -4.47 14.83
N VAL A 66 1.37 -3.80 13.71
CA VAL A 66 0.35 -2.76 13.58
C VAL A 66 -0.76 -3.27 12.66
N VAL A 67 -2.00 -3.14 13.10
CA VAL A 67 -3.20 -3.54 12.35
C VAL A 67 -3.99 -2.30 11.99
N ILE A 68 -4.31 -2.16 10.70
CA ILE A 68 -5.09 -1.05 10.15
C ILE A 68 -6.35 -1.60 9.50
N SER A 69 -7.49 -0.98 9.78
CA SER A 69 -8.76 -1.33 9.13
C SER A 69 -8.72 -1.02 7.64
N GLU A 70 -9.17 -1.96 6.81
CA GLU A 70 -9.32 -1.72 5.37
C GLU A 70 -10.30 -0.57 5.09
N ALA A 71 -11.32 -0.40 5.94
CA ALA A 71 -12.32 0.65 5.76
C ALA A 71 -11.70 2.05 5.81
N ASP A 72 -10.80 2.29 6.77
CA ASP A 72 -10.12 3.60 6.93
C ASP A 72 -9.19 3.88 5.76
N PHE A 73 -8.50 2.85 5.29
CA PHE A 73 -7.65 2.95 4.12
C PHE A 73 -8.45 3.26 2.85
N LYS A 74 -9.57 2.56 2.62
CA LYS A 74 -10.48 2.82 1.50
C LYS A 74 -11.08 4.22 1.56
N MET A 75 -11.45 4.69 2.75
CA MET A 75 -12.01 6.01 2.94
C MET A 75 -11.02 7.11 2.54
N LYS A 76 -9.76 7.05 3.02
CA LYS A 76 -8.71 8.00 2.63
C LYS A 76 -8.37 7.92 1.14
N ALA A 77 -8.34 6.72 0.56
CA ALA A 77 -8.10 6.54 -0.87
C ALA A 77 -9.23 7.13 -1.74
N ARG A 78 -10.49 7.05 -1.29
CA ARG A 78 -11.65 7.63 -1.98
C ARG A 78 -11.58 9.16 -2.05
N GLN A 79 -11.05 9.82 -1.01
CA GLN A 79 -10.84 11.28 -1.00
C GLN A 79 -9.84 11.73 -2.08
N LEU A 80 -8.94 10.84 -2.51
CA LEU A 80 -7.96 11.10 -3.55
C LEU A 80 -8.35 10.52 -4.92
N HIS A 81 -9.56 9.97 -5.05
CA HIS A 81 -10.07 9.35 -6.28
C HIS A 81 -9.19 8.21 -6.84
N ILE A 82 -8.55 7.44 -5.95
CA ILE A 82 -7.65 6.32 -6.29
C ILE A 82 -8.12 4.96 -5.76
N GLU A 83 -9.39 4.83 -5.37
CA GLU A 83 -9.98 3.62 -4.79
C GLU A 83 -9.83 2.38 -5.69
N ASN A 84 -9.85 2.57 -7.02
CA ASN A 84 -9.74 1.49 -7.99
C ASN A 84 -8.36 0.82 -7.99
N GLN A 85 -7.32 1.48 -7.44
CA GLN A 85 -5.96 0.96 -7.40
C GLN A 85 -5.66 0.15 -6.14
N ILE A 86 -6.58 0.10 -5.16
CA ILE A 86 -6.38 -0.61 -3.89
C ILE A 86 -6.17 -2.12 -4.09
N VAL A 87 -7.05 -2.77 -4.86
CA VAL A 87 -6.97 -4.23 -5.09
C VAL A 87 -5.68 -4.61 -5.85
N PRO A 88 -5.30 -3.90 -6.95
CA PRO A 88 -3.99 -4.08 -7.56
C PRO A 88 -2.81 -3.82 -6.63
N PHE A 89 -2.94 -2.85 -5.72
CA PHE A 89 -1.88 -2.44 -4.80
C PHE A 89 -1.55 -3.51 -3.77
N TYR A 90 -2.52 -4.28 -3.25
CA TYR A 90 -2.24 -5.41 -2.35
C TYR A 90 -1.34 -6.49 -2.95
N ARG A 91 -1.34 -6.62 -4.28
CA ARG A 91 -0.48 -7.56 -5.02
C ARG A 91 0.80 -6.91 -5.54
N SER A 92 0.98 -5.62 -5.30
CA SER A 92 2.13 -4.87 -5.81
C SER A 92 3.38 -5.19 -5.01
N LYS A 93 4.54 -5.11 -5.68
CA LYS A 93 5.84 -5.24 -5.01
C LYS A 93 6.05 -4.13 -3.97
N PHE A 94 5.44 -2.95 -4.16
CA PHE A 94 5.52 -1.84 -3.21
C PHE A 94 4.91 -2.20 -1.85
N PHE A 95 3.79 -2.93 -1.84
CA PHE A 95 3.13 -3.37 -0.63
C PHE A 95 3.97 -4.42 0.11
N THR A 96 4.42 -5.47 -0.57
CA THR A 96 5.23 -6.53 0.04
C THR A 96 6.62 -6.05 0.47
N ALA A 97 7.23 -5.12 -0.28
CA ALA A 97 8.56 -4.56 0.05
C ALA A 97 8.56 -3.69 1.31
N ASN A 98 7.41 -3.16 1.73
CA ASN A 98 7.26 -2.42 2.99
C ASN A 98 6.70 -3.30 4.13
N HIS A 99 6.79 -4.63 3.99
CA HIS A 99 6.36 -5.62 4.99
C HIS A 99 4.87 -5.56 5.35
N PHE A 100 4.03 -5.17 4.39
CA PHE A 100 2.59 -5.22 4.54
C PHE A 100 2.01 -6.57 4.09
N THR A 101 0.99 -7.01 4.83
CA THR A 101 0.16 -8.17 4.49
C THR A 101 -1.31 -7.77 4.59
N TYR A 102 -2.11 -8.16 3.60
CA TYR A 102 -3.56 -7.92 3.60
C TYR A 102 -4.30 -9.20 3.99
N ASP A 103 -5.11 -9.12 5.05
CA ASP A 103 -5.99 -10.18 5.48
C ASP A 103 -7.42 -9.91 4.98
N SER A 104 -7.85 -10.69 3.99
CA SER A 104 -9.20 -10.58 3.41
C SER A 104 -10.31 -11.05 4.36
N THR A 105 -10.01 -11.89 5.35
CA THR A 105 -11.01 -12.42 6.29
C THR A 105 -11.36 -11.36 7.34
N LYS A 106 -10.34 -10.69 7.87
CA LYS A 106 -10.48 -9.63 8.87
C LYS A 106 -10.66 -8.25 8.25
N LYS A 107 -10.54 -8.12 6.93
CA LYS A 107 -10.52 -6.84 6.20
C LYS A 107 -9.55 -5.86 6.86
N ALA A 108 -8.33 -6.32 7.08
CA ALA A 108 -7.30 -5.57 7.78
C ALA A 108 -5.95 -5.65 7.06
N ILE A 109 -5.20 -4.57 7.14
CA ILE A 109 -3.83 -4.46 6.65
C ILE A 109 -2.90 -4.54 7.85
N ILE A 110 -2.01 -5.52 7.83
CA ILE A 110 -1.08 -5.81 8.91
C ILE A 110 0.31 -5.39 8.44
N GLN A 111 1.02 -4.63 9.26
CA GLN A 111 2.46 -4.40 9.09
C GLN A 111 3.21 -5.07 10.23
N VAL A 112 4.24 -5.83 9.89
CA VAL A 112 5.20 -6.36 10.87
C VAL A 112 6.35 -5.38 10.99
N LEU A 113 6.61 -4.90 12.19
CA LEU A 113 7.76 -4.04 12.52
C LEU A 113 8.87 -4.96 13.03
N TYR A 114 10.04 -4.91 12.40
CA TYR A 114 11.24 -5.63 12.84
C TYR A 114 12.15 -4.72 13.66
#